data_AF-A0A7J6RG91-F1
#
_entry.id   AF-A0A7J6RG91-F1
#
_cell.length_a   1.000
_cell.length_b   1.000
_cell.length_c   1.000
_cell.angle_alpha   90.00
_cell.angle_beta   90.00
_cell.angle_gamma   90.00
#
_symmetry.space_group_name_H-M   'P 1'
#
loop_
_entity.id
_entity.type
_entity.pdbx_description
1 polymer ?
#
loop_
_entity_poly.entity_id
_entity_poly.type
_entity_poly.pdbx_seq_one_letter_code
_entity_poly.pdbx_strand_id
1 'polypeptide(L)'
;GTTRHYMPLEFPALGSATVVTAMCTAAQRQLESDDDKLEEGAQWVYDAGPVHTKDSLMAREFKYGPYAPEHKRYMEVLEDLGCLASEMEVAMLFSLAQVYGVKAGCVLAIIGGGDDAPISDQAHLKSEAVARSCSIVCQGMAQLKKKLARYGRKASLLGRSLSQTIK
;
A
#
# COMPACT_ATOMS: atom_id res chain seq x y z
N GLY A 1 17.20 -7.61 -0.11
CA GLY A 1 16.03 -7.53 0.76
C GLY A 1 15.81 -8.81 1.51
N THR A 2 15.30 -8.67 2.74
CA THR A 2 15.07 -9.74 3.71
C THR A 2 14.10 -10.82 3.21
N THR A 3 13.23 -10.50 2.24
CA THR A 3 12.24 -11.43 1.64
C THR A 3 12.85 -12.74 1.14
N ARG A 4 14.09 -12.71 0.62
CA ARG A 4 14.81 -13.88 0.08
C ARG A 4 15.10 -14.97 1.12
N HIS A 5 15.02 -14.65 2.42
CA HIS A 5 15.17 -15.63 3.50
C HIS A 5 13.87 -16.37 3.81
N TYR A 6 12.74 -15.89 3.28
CA TYR A 6 11.41 -16.41 3.58
C TYR A 6 10.73 -17.07 2.36
N MET A 7 11.07 -16.63 1.15
CA MET A 7 10.49 -17.17 -0.08
C MET A 7 11.41 -17.01 -1.30
N PRO A 8 11.25 -17.86 -2.33
CA PRO A 8 11.91 -17.69 -3.63
C PRO A 8 11.59 -16.32 -4.25
N LEU A 9 12.50 -15.81 -5.07
CA LEU A 9 12.39 -14.46 -5.66
C LEU A 9 11.18 -14.33 -6.60
N GLU A 10 10.84 -15.41 -7.29
CA GLU A 10 9.73 -15.52 -8.21
C GLU A 10 8.35 -15.60 -7.52
N PHE A 11 8.33 -15.87 -6.21
CA PHE A 11 7.07 -15.89 -5.46
C PHE A 11 6.64 -14.45 -5.14
N PRO A 12 5.44 -14.01 -5.55
CA PRO A 12 5.09 -12.60 -5.49
C PRO A 12 4.66 -12.19 -4.07
N ALA A 13 5.21 -11.07 -3.61
CA ALA A 13 4.74 -10.40 -2.40
C ALA A 13 3.41 -9.68 -2.70
N LEU A 14 2.29 -10.27 -2.28
CA LEU A 14 0.95 -9.80 -2.61
C LEU A 14 0.15 -9.42 -1.36
N GLY A 15 -0.54 -8.29 -1.45
CA GLY A 15 -1.54 -7.90 -0.48
C GLY A 15 -2.77 -8.81 -0.57
N SER A 16 -3.41 -9.09 0.57
CA SER A 16 -4.65 -9.85 0.62
C SER A 16 -5.75 -9.11 -0.13
N ALA A 17 -6.34 -9.74 -1.15
CA ALA A 17 -7.42 -9.14 -1.94
C ALA A 17 -8.57 -8.60 -1.09
N THR A 18 -8.91 -9.29 0.01
CA THR A 18 -9.94 -8.84 0.96
C THR A 18 -9.58 -7.54 1.66
N VAL A 19 -8.30 -7.38 2.07
CA VAL A 19 -7.81 -6.18 2.75
C VAL A 19 -7.69 -5.04 1.74
N VAL A 20 -7.06 -5.30 0.58
CA VAL A 20 -6.90 -4.32 -0.51
C VAL A 20 -8.25 -3.76 -0.95
N THR A 21 -9.23 -4.63 -1.21
CA THR A 21 -10.58 -4.20 -1.60
C THR A 21 -11.25 -3.33 -0.53
N ALA A 22 -11.05 -3.65 0.75
CA ALA A 22 -11.60 -2.86 1.85
C ALA A 22 -10.95 -1.46 1.92
N MET A 23 -9.64 -1.36 1.67
CA MET A 23 -8.94 -0.08 1.60
C MET A 23 -9.39 0.75 0.39
N CYS A 24 -9.49 0.15 -0.80
CA CYS A 24 -9.98 0.84 -2.00
C CYS A 24 -11.41 1.37 -1.80
N THR A 25 -12.30 0.57 -1.18
CA THR A 25 -13.66 1.00 -0.86
C THR A 25 -13.67 2.20 0.11
N ALA A 26 -12.76 2.21 1.09
CA ALA A 26 -12.66 3.30 2.05
C ALA A 26 -12.08 4.57 1.41
N ALA A 27 -11.04 4.44 0.57
CA ALA A 27 -10.45 5.53 -0.19
C ALA A 27 -11.48 6.18 -1.13
N GLN A 28 -12.22 5.37 -1.90
CA GLN A 28 -13.27 5.85 -2.79
C GLN A 28 -14.34 6.67 -2.05
N ARG A 29 -14.83 6.15 -0.92
CA ARG A 29 -15.84 6.86 -0.12
C ARG A 29 -15.34 8.17 0.47
N GLN A 30 -14.06 8.20 0.86
CA GLN A 30 -13.46 9.41 1.39
C GLN A 30 -13.29 10.46 0.29
N LEU A 31 -12.91 10.07 -0.93
CA LEU A 31 -12.91 10.99 -2.07
C LEU A 31 -14.31 11.56 -2.34
N GLU A 32 -15.32 10.69 -2.40
CA GLU A 32 -16.72 11.09 -2.62
C GLU A 32 -17.27 12.04 -1.54
N SER A 33 -16.74 11.99 -0.31
CA SER A 33 -17.18 12.88 0.78
C SER A 33 -16.43 14.21 0.86
N ASP A 34 -15.25 14.29 0.24
CA ASP A 34 -14.31 15.41 0.40
C ASP A 34 -14.25 16.34 -0.83
N ASP A 35 -14.85 15.95 -1.97
CA ASP A 35 -14.90 16.76 -3.21
C ASP A 35 -15.52 18.15 -3.00
N ASP A 36 -16.35 18.35 -1.96
CA ASP A 36 -16.99 19.63 -1.66
C ASP A 36 -16.11 20.62 -0.85
N LYS A 37 -14.88 20.25 -0.44
CA LYS A 37 -14.10 20.98 0.57
C LYS A 37 -12.67 21.36 0.17
N LEU A 38 -12.26 21.10 -1.06
CA LEU A 38 -10.89 21.37 -1.49
C LEU A 38 -10.73 22.86 -1.83
N GLU A 39 -9.98 23.58 -1.00
CA GLU A 39 -9.47 24.91 -1.36
C GLU A 39 -8.46 24.78 -2.52
N GLU A 40 -8.52 25.73 -3.46
CA GLU A 40 -7.51 25.97 -4.50
C GLU A 40 -7.18 24.79 -5.44
N GLY A 41 -8.19 24.13 -6.02
CA GLY A 41 -8.00 23.33 -7.25
C GLY A 41 -7.09 22.10 -7.13
N ALA A 42 -6.65 21.74 -5.92
CA ALA A 42 -5.95 20.50 -5.66
C ALA A 42 -6.97 19.36 -5.52
N GLN A 43 -6.83 18.31 -6.33
CA GLN A 43 -7.68 17.12 -6.26
C GLN A 43 -6.93 15.98 -5.59
N TRP A 44 -7.49 15.42 -4.52
CA TRP A 44 -6.96 14.18 -3.94
C TRP A 44 -7.35 13.01 -4.82
N VAL A 45 -6.39 12.12 -5.06
CA VAL A 45 -6.57 10.90 -5.83
C VAL A 45 -6.05 9.70 -5.04
N TYR A 46 -6.55 8.52 -5.35
CA TYR A 46 -5.92 7.27 -4.96
C TYR A 46 -5.77 6.37 -6.18
N ASP A 47 -4.77 5.50 -6.13
CA ASP A 47 -4.58 4.41 -7.08
C ASP A 47 -4.19 3.14 -6.31
N ALA A 48 -4.42 1.98 -6.92
CA ALA A 48 -4.20 0.67 -6.32
C ALA A 48 -3.45 -0.24 -7.30
N GLY A 49 -2.19 -0.53 -6.99
CA GLY A 49 -1.29 -1.23 -7.90
C GLY A 49 0.04 -1.62 -7.25
N PRO A 50 1.03 -2.05 -8.05
CA PRO A 50 2.32 -2.48 -7.54
C PRO A 50 3.11 -1.31 -6.97
N VAL A 51 3.89 -1.61 -5.93
CA VAL A 51 4.83 -0.68 -5.30
C VAL A 51 6.19 -1.34 -5.18
N HIS A 52 7.23 -0.53 -5.16
CA HIS A 52 8.61 -0.98 -5.06
C HIS A 52 9.12 -0.88 -3.62
N THR A 53 9.57 -2.02 -3.08
CA THR A 53 10.25 -2.09 -1.79
C THR A 53 11.76 -2.08 -1.97
N LYS A 54 12.48 -1.22 -1.23
CA LYS A 54 13.94 -1.11 -1.26
C LYS A 54 14.59 -1.23 0.11
N ASP A 55 15.85 -1.65 0.11
CA ASP A 55 16.70 -1.64 1.32
C ASP A 55 17.46 -0.31 1.49
N SER A 56 17.59 0.50 0.43
CA SER A 56 18.37 1.74 0.44
C SER A 56 17.61 2.90 -0.20
N LEU A 57 17.17 3.83 0.65
CA LEU A 57 16.60 5.11 0.23
C LEU A 57 17.60 5.92 -0.60
N MET A 58 18.85 6.02 -0.13
CA MET A 58 19.89 6.85 -0.77
C MET A 58 20.21 6.38 -2.18
N ALA A 59 20.26 5.06 -2.40
CA ALA A 59 20.54 4.51 -3.72
C ALA A 59 19.38 4.68 -4.69
N ARG A 60 18.14 4.42 -4.24
CA ARG A 60 16.97 4.33 -5.11
C ARG A 60 16.28 5.66 -5.35
N GLU A 61 16.11 6.47 -4.31
CA GLU A 61 15.46 7.78 -4.43
C GLU A 61 16.47 8.87 -4.77
N PHE A 62 17.58 8.94 -4.05
CA PHE A 62 18.57 10.01 -4.22
C PHE A 62 19.67 9.70 -5.24
N LYS A 63 19.69 8.49 -5.82
CA LYS A 63 20.71 8.03 -6.79
C LYS A 63 22.15 8.24 -6.30
N TYR A 64 22.40 8.10 -5.00
CA TYR A 64 23.74 8.23 -4.45
C TYR A 64 24.51 6.91 -4.47
N GLY A 65 25.83 7.03 -4.51
CA GLY A 65 26.76 5.90 -4.44
C GLY A 65 27.33 5.50 -5.81
N PRO A 66 28.17 4.46 -5.83
CA PRO A 66 28.95 4.09 -7.01
C PRO A 66 28.12 3.51 -8.17
N TYR A 67 26.89 3.05 -7.89
CA TYR A 67 25.97 2.47 -8.88
C TYR A 67 24.81 3.42 -9.25
N ALA A 68 25.04 4.73 -9.15
CA ALA A 68 24.03 5.74 -9.44
C ALA A 68 23.40 5.59 -10.85
N PRO A 69 24.16 5.35 -11.94
CA PRO A 69 23.58 5.16 -13.27
C PRO A 69 22.61 3.97 -13.35
N GLU A 70 22.97 2.84 -12.74
CA GLU A 70 22.17 1.63 -12.72
C GLU A 70 20.90 1.82 -11.87
N HIS A 71 21.00 2.52 -10.74
CA HIS A 71 19.85 2.82 -9.91
C HIS A 71 18.88 3.81 -10.58
N LYS A 72 19.40 4.77 -11.35
CA LYS A 72 18.56 5.65 -12.18
C LYS A 72 17.79 4.81 -13.20
N ARG A 73 18.49 4.03 -14.02
CA ARG A 73 17.86 3.18 -15.04
C ARG A 73 16.85 2.21 -14.46
N TYR A 74 17.15 1.62 -13.30
CA TYR A 74 16.25 0.70 -12.63
C TYR A 74 14.93 1.35 -12.23
N MET A 75 14.95 2.58 -11.72
CA MET A 75 13.73 3.27 -11.30
C MET A 75 12.89 3.72 -12.52
N GLU A 76 13.53 4.19 -13.60
CA GLU A 76 12.85 4.47 -14.87
C GLU A 76 12.08 3.23 -15.38
N VAL A 77 12.72 2.06 -15.33
CA VAL A 77 12.07 0.80 -15.72
C VAL A 77 10.86 0.48 -14.84
N LEU A 78 10.91 0.77 -13.53
CA LEU A 78 9.77 0.53 -12.65
C LEU A 78 8.61 1.48 -12.95
N GLU A 79 8.89 2.75 -13.23
CA GLU A 79 7.89 3.74 -13.64
C GLU A 79 7.23 3.33 -14.96
N ASP A 80 8.03 2.93 -15.97
CA ASP A 80 7.54 2.43 -17.26
C ASP A 80 6.64 1.18 -17.11
N LEU A 81 6.86 0.37 -16.07
CA LEU A 81 6.05 -0.81 -15.75
C LEU A 81 4.80 -0.50 -14.92
N GLY A 82 4.56 0.76 -14.56
CA GLY A 82 3.40 1.18 -13.77
C GLY A 82 3.55 0.99 -12.26
N CYS A 83 4.79 1.00 -11.74
CA CYS A 83 5.03 1.05 -10.29
C CYS A 83 4.54 2.39 -9.72
N LEU A 84 3.58 2.33 -8.79
CA LEU A 84 2.90 3.53 -8.29
C LEU A 84 3.70 4.33 -7.27
N ALA A 85 4.50 3.64 -6.47
CA ALA A 85 5.22 4.24 -5.36
C ALA A 85 6.46 3.43 -5.00
N SER A 86 7.37 4.06 -4.28
CA SER A 86 8.60 3.45 -3.82
C SER A 86 8.71 3.61 -2.29
N GLU A 87 8.84 2.52 -1.56
CA GLU A 87 8.83 2.42 -0.10
C GLU A 87 9.81 1.33 0.40
N MET A 88 9.78 0.92 1.67
CA MET A 88 10.84 0.09 2.28
C MET A 88 10.35 -1.16 3.05
N GLU A 89 9.05 -1.40 3.18
CA GLU A 89 8.48 -2.40 4.10
C GLU A 89 7.47 -3.36 3.46
N VAL A 90 6.74 -2.95 2.41
CA VAL A 90 5.53 -3.64 1.93
C VAL A 90 5.80 -5.06 1.46
N ALA A 91 6.81 -5.26 0.62
CA ALA A 91 7.15 -6.61 0.14
C ALA A 91 7.50 -7.53 1.32
N MET A 92 8.20 -7.02 2.33
CA MET A 92 8.56 -7.80 3.51
C MET A 92 7.33 -8.17 4.34
N LEU A 93 6.45 -7.20 4.61
CA LEU A 93 5.22 -7.44 5.37
C LEU A 93 4.29 -8.42 4.64
N PHE A 94 4.16 -8.31 3.32
CA PHE A 94 3.36 -9.23 2.52
C PHE A 94 3.98 -10.63 2.49
N SER A 95 5.31 -10.73 2.36
CA SER A 95 6.01 -12.01 2.42
C SER A 95 5.79 -12.72 3.75
N LEU A 96 5.96 -12.04 4.88
CA LEU A 96 5.71 -12.60 6.21
C LEU A 96 4.23 -12.98 6.39
N ALA A 97 3.32 -12.15 5.86
CA ALA A 97 1.90 -12.42 5.95
C ALA A 97 1.53 -13.73 5.25
N GLN A 98 2.08 -13.96 4.06
CA GLN A 98 1.92 -15.20 3.30
C GLN A 98 2.53 -16.40 4.03
N VAL A 99 3.74 -16.26 4.59
CA VAL A 99 4.42 -17.33 5.35
C VAL A 99 3.65 -17.73 6.60
N TYR A 100 3.14 -16.76 7.36
CA TYR A 100 2.47 -17.01 8.64
C TYR A 100 0.95 -17.12 8.54
N GLY A 101 0.39 -17.07 7.32
CA GLY A 101 -1.05 -17.22 7.09
C GLY A 101 -1.89 -16.08 7.67
N VAL A 102 -1.33 -14.86 7.74
CA VAL A 102 -2.08 -13.64 8.13
C VAL A 102 -2.40 -12.80 6.90
N LYS A 103 -3.47 -12.01 6.96
CA LYS A 103 -3.88 -11.14 5.85
C LYS A 103 -3.32 -9.74 6.06
N ALA A 104 -2.55 -9.26 5.08
CA ALA A 104 -1.97 -7.93 5.09
C ALA A 104 -2.44 -7.10 3.88
N GLY A 105 -2.33 -5.79 4.00
CA GLY A 105 -2.54 -4.80 2.94
C GLY A 105 -1.81 -3.53 3.32
N CYS A 106 -1.66 -2.60 2.38
CA CYS A 106 -0.95 -1.34 2.61
C CYS A 106 -1.72 -0.18 1.99
N VAL A 107 -1.63 0.98 2.64
CA VAL A 107 -2.01 2.30 2.12
C VAL A 107 -0.79 3.19 2.31
N LEU A 108 -0.33 3.83 1.24
CA LEU A 108 0.83 4.71 1.25
C LEU A 108 0.38 6.15 1.06
N ALA A 109 0.92 7.06 1.87
CA ALA A 109 0.84 8.49 1.62
C ALA A 109 1.95 8.86 0.63
N ILE A 110 1.59 9.50 -0.49
CA ILE A 110 2.55 10.04 -1.44
C ILE A 110 3.07 11.38 -0.90
N ILE A 111 4.37 11.45 -0.62
CA ILE A 111 5.02 12.60 0.02
C ILE A 111 6.03 13.31 -0.89
N GLY A 112 6.13 12.89 -2.14
CA GLY A 112 7.07 13.37 -3.14
C GLY A 112 7.00 12.50 -4.39
N GLY A 113 7.87 12.74 -5.37
CA GLY A 113 7.87 12.00 -6.64
C GLY A 113 8.54 12.67 -7.83
N GLY A 114 9.26 13.78 -7.65
CA GLY A 114 10.05 14.39 -8.71
C GLY A 114 11.51 13.96 -8.65
N ASP A 115 12.18 13.88 -9.80
CA ASP A 115 13.61 13.53 -9.88
C ASP A 115 14.51 14.48 -9.05
N ASP A 116 14.22 15.78 -9.11
CA ASP A 116 15.00 16.80 -8.39
C ASP A 116 14.57 16.97 -6.92
N ALA A 117 13.36 16.51 -6.57
CA ALA A 117 12.80 16.57 -5.22
C ALA A 117 12.01 15.29 -4.90
N PRO A 118 12.71 14.18 -4.58
CA PRO A 118 12.07 12.89 -4.29
C PRO A 118 11.15 12.96 -3.07
N ILE A 119 11.42 13.90 -2.15
CA ILE A 119 10.58 14.21 -1.00
C ILE A 119 10.20 15.69 -1.08
N SER A 120 8.90 15.98 -1.02
CA SER A 120 8.38 17.34 -1.06
C SER A 120 8.73 18.13 0.22
N ASP A 121 9.04 19.41 0.09
CA ASP A 121 9.20 20.33 1.21
C ASP A 121 7.87 20.86 1.76
N GLN A 122 6.75 20.55 1.10
CA GLN A 122 5.41 20.98 1.52
C GLN A 122 4.91 20.18 2.73
N ALA A 123 5.35 20.58 3.93
CA ALA A 123 5.05 19.89 5.19
C ALA A 123 3.54 19.72 5.43
N HIS A 124 2.72 20.72 5.08
CA HIS A 124 1.28 20.67 5.27
C HIS A 124 0.63 19.57 4.40
N LEU A 125 0.97 19.49 3.10
CA LEU A 125 0.47 18.46 2.19
C LEU A 125 0.88 17.06 2.63
N LYS A 126 2.13 16.88 3.08
CA LYS A 126 2.60 15.59 3.61
C LYS A 126 1.80 15.17 4.84
N SER A 127 1.58 16.10 5.77
CA SER A 127 0.78 15.85 6.98
C SER A 127 -0.65 15.45 6.62
N GLU A 128 -1.27 16.16 5.69
CA GLU A 128 -2.62 15.85 5.23
C GLU A 128 -2.69 14.50 4.52
N ALA A 129 -1.74 14.19 3.62
CA ALA A 129 -1.66 12.90 2.93
C ALA A 129 -1.55 11.72 3.94
N VAL A 130 -0.75 11.89 5.00
CA VAL A 130 -0.63 10.92 6.08
C VAL A 130 -1.93 10.80 6.86
N ALA A 131 -2.54 11.91 7.27
CA ALA A 131 -3.80 11.90 8.00
C ALA A 131 -4.93 11.22 7.21
N ARG A 132 -5.03 11.51 5.90
CA ARG A 132 -5.99 10.87 4.99
C ARG A 132 -5.71 9.37 4.88
N SER A 133 -4.45 8.97 4.69
CA SER A 133 -4.06 7.56 4.62
C SER A 133 -4.44 6.80 5.89
N CYS A 134 -4.21 7.38 7.07
CA CYS A 134 -4.63 6.83 8.35
C CYS A 134 -6.17 6.70 8.45
N SER A 135 -6.91 7.72 7.99
CA SER A 135 -8.38 7.68 7.95
C SER A 135 -8.89 6.54 7.07
N ILE A 136 -8.33 6.38 5.86
CA ILE A 136 -8.64 5.27 4.94
C ILE A 136 -8.46 3.92 5.63
N VAL A 137 -7.32 3.73 6.31
CA VAL A 137 -7.03 2.47 7.03
C VAL A 137 -8.05 2.23 8.14
N CYS A 138 -8.32 3.21 8.99
CA CYS A 138 -9.31 3.10 10.08
C CYS A 138 -10.70 2.73 9.55
N GLN A 139 -11.15 3.43 8.51
CA GLN A 139 -12.45 3.19 7.89
C GLN A 139 -12.51 1.82 7.19
N GLY A 140 -11.48 1.47 6.43
CA GLY A 140 -11.36 0.19 5.73
C GLY A 140 -11.37 -0.99 6.70
N MET A 141 -10.60 -0.92 7.77
CA MET A 141 -10.56 -1.95 8.82
C MET A 141 -11.88 -2.07 9.57
N ALA A 142 -12.54 -0.94 9.89
CA ALA A 142 -13.85 -0.96 10.53
C ALA A 142 -14.92 -1.64 9.64
N GLN A 143 -14.91 -1.35 8.33
CA GLN A 143 -15.81 -1.99 7.37
C GLN A 143 -15.50 -3.47 7.20
N LEU A 144 -14.21 -3.83 7.11
CA LEU A 144 -13.78 -5.22 6.99
C LEU A 144 -14.20 -6.04 8.20
N LYS A 145 -14.01 -5.52 9.42
CA LYS A 145 -14.48 -6.16 10.67
C LYS A 145 -15.98 -6.45 10.63
N LYS A 146 -16.79 -5.48 10.19
CA LYS A 146 -18.25 -5.65 10.06
C LYS A 146 -18.61 -6.74 9.03
N LYS A 147 -17.93 -6.76 7.87
CA LYS A 147 -18.12 -7.79 6.83
C LYS A 147 -17.77 -9.17 7.36
N LEU A 148 -16.60 -9.33 7.99
CA LEU A 148 -16.15 -10.61 8.56
C LEU A 148 -17.08 -11.12 9.65
N ALA A 149 -17.56 -10.25 10.55
CA ALA A 149 -18.53 -10.63 11.58
C ALA A 149 -19.87 -11.13 10.97
N ARG A 150 -20.32 -10.52 9.87
CA ARG A 150 -21.52 -10.98 9.15
C ARG A 150 -21.29 -12.34 8.48
N TYR A 151 -20.12 -12.56 7.88
CA TYR A 151 -19.77 -13.86 7.29
C TYR A 151 -19.64 -14.95 8.36
N GLY A 152 -19.00 -14.68 9.50
CA GLY A 152 -18.89 -15.63 10.60
C GLY A 152 -20.25 -16.08 11.13
N ARG A 153 -21.18 -15.14 11.30
CA ARG A 153 -22.58 -15.48 11.68
C ARG A 153 -23.26 -16.36 10.64
N LYS A 154 -23.13 -16.06 9.36
CA LYS A 154 -23.70 -16.89 8.27
C LYS A 154 -23.05 -18.26 8.17
N ALA A 155 -21.73 -18.37 8.34
CA ALA A 155 -21.00 -19.64 8.31
C ALA A 155 -21.39 -20.54 9.49
N SER A 156 -21.55 -19.95 10.68
CA SER A 156 -22.05 -20.65 11.87
C SER A 156 -23.48 -21.18 11.66
N LEU A 157 -24.37 -20.40 11.04
CA LEU A 157 -25.71 -20.85 10.66
C LEU A 157 -25.72 -22.00 9.64
N LEU A 158 -24.65 -22.13 8.85
CA LEU A 158 -24.47 -23.18 7.84
C LEU A 158 -23.59 -24.34 8.33
N GLY A 159 -23.25 -24.39 9.62
CA GLY A 159 -22.42 -25.46 10.22
C GLY A 159 -20.95 -25.46 9.78
N ARG A 160 -20.43 -24.37 9.21
CA ARG A 160 -19.03 -24.26 8.76
C ARG A 160 -18.18 -23.46 9.74
N SER A 161 -16.96 -23.95 10.01
CA SER A 161 -15.97 -23.24 10.83
C SER A 161 -15.34 -22.07 10.07
N LEU A 162 -15.17 -20.92 10.73
CA LEU A 162 -14.47 -19.72 10.21
C LEU A 162 -13.06 -20.05 9.69
N SER A 163 -12.38 -21.03 10.30
CA SER A 163 -11.03 -21.46 9.93
C SER A 163 -10.97 -22.16 8.56
N GLN A 164 -12.05 -22.85 8.15
CA GLN A 164 -12.12 -23.54 6.86
C GLN A 164 -12.43 -22.61 5.68
N THR A 165 -12.84 -21.36 5.94
CA THR A 165 -13.36 -20.44 4.90
C THR A 165 -12.41 -19.28 4.59
N ILE A 166 -11.38 -19.07 5.41
CA ILE A 166 -10.55 -17.84 5.38
C ILE A 166 -9.09 -18.09 4.99
N LYS A 167 -8.68 -19.35 4.78
CA LYS A 167 -7.39 -19.66 4.14
C LYS A 167 -7.38 -19.18 2.69
#